data_AF-A0AAV4DFF5-F1
#
_entry.id   AF-A0AAV4DFF5-F1
#
_cell.length_a   1.000
_cell.length_b   1.000
_cell.length_c   1.000
_cell.angle_alpha   90.00
_cell.angle_beta   90.00
_cell.angle_gamma   90.00
#
_symmetry.space_group_name_H-M   'P 1'
#
loop_
_entity.id
_entity.type
_entity.pdbx_description
1 polymer ?
#
loop_
_entity_poly.entity_id
_entity_poly.type
_entity_poly.pdbx_seq_one_letter_code
_entity_poly.pdbx_strand_id
1 'polypeptide(L)'
;MQEPNPYTFQSDVYAFGIVLYELVTCSLPYSSINNKDQILFMVGKGYLRPDLKGCRSDTPKQLKRHFLKCVEFDRDDRPLFPELLASLEELYTLIPKIKHSKSEPTIHRTDSFDLDFKHMCASPKTPINSQFTPRFFFTGGNY
;
A
#
# COMPACT_ATOMS: atom_id res chain seq x y z
N MET A 1 25.19 -22.10 -12.93
CA MET A 1 24.01 -22.95 -12.68
C MET A 1 24.47 -24.39 -12.77
N GLN A 2 24.58 -25.07 -11.63
CA GLN A 2 25.13 -26.44 -11.54
C GLN A 2 24.06 -27.50 -11.20
N GLU A 3 22.85 -27.07 -10.80
CA GLU A 3 21.76 -27.98 -10.43
C GLU A 3 20.83 -28.26 -11.63
N PRO A 4 20.39 -29.52 -11.83
CA PRO A 4 19.52 -29.92 -12.93
C PRO A 4 18.11 -29.33 -12.84
N ASN A 5 17.65 -28.98 -11.62
CA ASN A 5 16.38 -28.29 -11.41
C ASN A 5 16.58 -27.06 -10.51
N PRO A 6 16.43 -25.83 -11.04
CA PRO A 6 16.55 -24.61 -10.25
C PRO A 6 15.28 -24.28 -9.43
N TYR A 7 14.15 -24.95 -9.70
CA TYR A 7 12.88 -24.68 -9.04
C TYR A 7 12.75 -25.44 -7.72
N THR A 8 12.49 -24.70 -6.65
CA THR A 8 12.45 -25.16 -5.25
C THR A 8 11.44 -24.32 -4.45
N PHE A 9 11.09 -24.71 -3.23
CA PHE A 9 10.27 -23.85 -2.36
C PHE A 9 10.91 -22.46 -2.17
N GLN A 10 12.23 -22.38 -2.13
CA GLN A 10 12.98 -21.13 -2.03
C GLN A 10 12.90 -20.27 -3.30
N SER A 11 12.70 -20.88 -4.49
CA SER A 11 12.41 -20.08 -5.69
C SER A 11 11.01 -19.46 -5.63
N ASP A 12 10.04 -20.18 -5.06
CA ASP A 12 8.68 -19.64 -4.85
C ASP A 12 8.67 -18.52 -3.82
N VAL A 13 9.47 -18.64 -2.76
CA VAL A 13 9.68 -17.57 -1.76
C VAL A 13 10.27 -16.31 -2.40
N TYR A 14 11.22 -16.45 -3.33
CA TYR A 14 11.76 -15.31 -4.08
C TYR A 14 10.69 -14.64 -4.94
N ALA A 15 9.90 -15.43 -5.67
CA ALA A 15 8.78 -14.91 -6.46
C ALA A 15 7.75 -14.19 -5.59
N PHE A 16 7.43 -14.74 -4.42
CA PHE A 16 6.58 -14.08 -3.42
C PHE A 16 7.20 -12.75 -2.92
N GLY A 17 8.51 -12.69 -2.74
CA GLY A 17 9.24 -11.45 -2.45
C GLY A 17 9.03 -10.37 -3.52
N ILE A 18 9.00 -10.75 -4.80
CA ILE A 18 8.69 -9.81 -5.89
C ILE A 18 7.23 -9.34 -5.82
N VAL A 19 6.28 -10.22 -5.49
CA VAL A 19 4.88 -9.79 -5.25
C VAL A 19 4.79 -8.82 -4.08
N LEU A 20 5.51 -9.06 -2.99
CA LEU A 20 5.58 -8.11 -1.87
C LEU A 20 6.12 -6.75 -2.30
N TYR A 21 7.15 -6.71 -3.14
CA TYR A 21 7.68 -5.47 -3.72
C TYR A 21 6.60 -4.69 -4.47
N GLU A 22 5.84 -5.37 -5.33
CA GLU A 22 4.77 -4.74 -6.11
C GLU A 22 3.68 -4.19 -5.20
N LEU A 23 3.31 -4.90 -4.13
CA LEU A 23 2.31 -4.44 -3.18
C LEU A 23 2.75 -3.19 -2.40
N VAL A 24 4.03 -3.12 -1.98
CA VAL A 24 4.52 -2.01 -1.15
C VAL A 24 4.98 -0.79 -1.94
N THR A 25 5.34 -0.96 -3.22
CA THR A 25 5.76 0.15 -4.10
C THR A 25 4.71 0.53 -5.14
N CYS A 26 3.70 -0.31 -5.36
CA CYS A 26 2.72 -0.18 -6.45
C CYS A 26 3.37 -0.05 -7.84
N SER A 27 4.54 -0.66 -8.02
CA SER A 27 5.31 -0.61 -9.27
C SER A 27 6.02 -1.93 -9.54
N LEU A 28 6.37 -2.18 -10.80
CA LEU A 28 7.20 -3.32 -11.17
C LEU A 28 8.67 -3.08 -10.78
N PRO A 29 9.40 -4.14 -10.39
CA PRO A 29 10.83 -4.02 -10.15
C PRO A 29 11.56 -3.63 -11.44
N TYR A 30 12.65 -2.88 -11.30
CA TYR A 30 13.54 -2.50 -12.42
C TYR A 30 12.88 -1.68 -13.53
N SER A 31 11.82 -0.92 -13.21
CA SER A 31 11.09 -0.07 -14.17
C SER A 31 11.96 0.95 -14.92
N SER A 32 13.17 1.23 -14.45
CA SER A 32 14.15 2.09 -15.12
C SER A 32 14.99 1.39 -16.20
N ILE A 33 14.93 0.06 -16.32
CA ILE A 33 15.73 -0.73 -17.26
C ILE A 33 14.81 -1.35 -18.31
N ASN A 34 14.98 -0.95 -19.58
CA ASN A 34 14.12 -1.42 -20.68
C ASN A 34 14.59 -2.75 -21.30
N ASN A 35 15.85 -3.15 -21.08
CA ASN A 35 16.43 -4.34 -21.67
C ASN A 35 16.24 -5.56 -20.74
N LYS A 36 15.45 -6.55 -21.19
CA LYS A 36 15.15 -7.77 -20.43
C LYS A 36 16.37 -8.68 -20.23
N ASP A 37 17.22 -8.82 -21.24
CA ASP A 37 18.42 -9.66 -21.18
C ASP A 37 19.45 -9.08 -20.19
N GLN A 38 19.54 -7.75 -20.13
CA GLN A 38 20.34 -7.05 -19.13
C GLN A 38 19.84 -7.37 -17.72
N ILE A 39 18.52 -7.30 -17.47
CA ILE A 39 17.95 -7.64 -16.16
C ILE A 39 18.26 -9.11 -15.82
N LEU A 40 18.03 -10.03 -16.75
CA LEU A 40 18.29 -11.46 -16.55
C LEU A 40 19.75 -11.72 -16.17
N PHE A 41 20.68 -11.10 -16.90
CA PHE A 41 22.11 -11.23 -16.63
C PHE A 41 22.50 -10.63 -15.27
N MET A 42 22.07 -9.40 -14.97
CA MET A 42 22.46 -8.69 -13.76
C MET A 42 21.87 -9.34 -12.50
N VAL A 43 20.61 -9.79 -12.54
CA VAL A 43 19.98 -10.54 -11.45
C VAL A 43 20.65 -11.90 -11.30
N GLY A 44 20.85 -12.63 -12.40
CA GLY A 44 21.49 -13.96 -12.37
C GLY A 44 22.94 -13.95 -11.88
N LYS A 45 23.63 -12.81 -11.97
CA LYS A 45 24.99 -12.60 -11.45
C LYS A 45 25.04 -12.03 -10.03
N GLY A 46 23.90 -11.63 -9.45
CA GLY A 46 23.86 -11.02 -8.13
C GLY A 46 24.18 -9.52 -8.11
N TYR A 47 24.22 -8.84 -9.26
CA TYR A 47 24.54 -7.42 -9.36
C TYR A 47 23.32 -6.51 -9.21
N LEU A 48 22.12 -7.05 -9.43
CA LEU A 48 20.88 -6.30 -9.41
C LEU A 48 19.86 -6.97 -8.50
N ARG A 49 19.35 -6.21 -7.54
CA ARG A 49 18.32 -6.61 -6.57
C ARG A 49 17.23 -5.52 -6.54
N PRO A 50 15.94 -5.85 -6.32
CA PRO A 50 14.91 -4.83 -6.22
C PRO A 50 15.12 -4.01 -4.93
N ASP A 51 15.06 -2.68 -5.04
CA ASP A 51 15.33 -1.77 -3.92
C ASP A 51 14.05 -1.15 -3.33
N LEU A 52 14.01 -0.95 -2.02
CA LEU A 52 12.83 -0.37 -1.36
C LEU A 52 12.77 1.17 -1.45
N LYS A 53 13.44 1.79 -2.42
CA LYS A 53 13.48 3.27 -2.53
C LYS A 53 12.11 3.87 -2.82
N GLY A 54 11.28 3.17 -3.60
CA GLY A 54 9.90 3.56 -3.92
C GLY A 54 8.87 3.12 -2.89
N CYS A 55 9.27 2.54 -1.76
CA CYS A 55 8.35 2.01 -0.77
C CYS A 55 7.69 3.13 0.03
N ARG A 56 6.38 2.99 0.31
CA ARG A 56 5.65 3.98 1.12
C ARG A 56 6.27 4.14 2.52
N SER A 57 6.13 5.35 3.07
CA SER A 57 6.65 5.69 4.40
C SER A 57 5.90 4.98 5.53
N ASP A 58 4.62 4.66 5.32
CA ASP A 58 3.75 3.97 6.26
C ASP A 58 3.90 2.44 6.23
N THR A 59 4.68 1.89 5.30
CA THR A 59 4.91 0.44 5.22
C THR A 59 5.63 -0.06 6.49
N PRO A 60 5.08 -1.08 7.20
CA PRO A 60 5.69 -1.60 8.41
C PRO A 60 7.13 -2.09 8.20
N LYS A 61 8.03 -1.77 9.14
CA LYS A 61 9.46 -2.17 9.09
C LYS A 61 9.65 -3.69 8.99
N GLN A 62 8.79 -4.45 9.68
CA GLN A 62 8.80 -5.91 9.64
C GLN A 62 8.50 -6.44 8.23
N LEU A 63 7.54 -5.83 7.51
CA LEU A 63 7.22 -6.19 6.13
C LEU A 63 8.40 -5.89 5.19
N LYS A 64 9.07 -4.74 5.37
CA LYS A 64 10.29 -4.40 4.61
C LYS A 64 11.40 -5.43 4.85
N ARG A 65 11.58 -5.87 6.09
CA ARG A 65 12.57 -6.91 6.45
C ARG A 65 12.26 -8.25 5.81
N HIS A 66 10.98 -8.67 5.81
CA HIS A 66 10.54 -9.90 5.16
C HIS A 66 10.77 -9.87 3.66
N PHE A 67 10.39 -8.76 3.01
CA PHE A 67 10.70 -8.56 1.59
C PHE A 67 12.20 -8.79 1.32
N LEU A 68 13.07 -8.12 2.09
CA LEU A 68 14.52 -8.24 1.89
C LEU A 68 14.96 -9.70 2.03
N LYS A 69 14.57 -10.41 3.08
CA LYS A 69 14.89 -11.84 3.25
C LYS A 69 14.40 -12.70 2.08
N CYS A 70 13.20 -12.47 1.56
CA CYS A 70 12.66 -13.25 0.45
C CYS A 70 13.48 -13.09 -0.84
N VAL A 71 14.06 -11.91 -1.08
CA VAL A 71 14.81 -11.60 -2.31
C VAL A 71 16.33 -11.77 -2.16
N GLU A 72 16.81 -12.53 -1.18
CA GLU A 72 18.24 -12.86 -1.09
C GLU A 72 18.69 -13.73 -2.27
N PHE A 73 19.94 -13.53 -2.70
CA PHE A 73 20.49 -14.28 -3.84
C PHE A 73 20.79 -15.72 -3.47
N ASP A 74 21.34 -15.95 -2.28
CA ASP A 74 21.42 -17.29 -1.73
C ASP A 74 20.00 -17.80 -1.44
N ARG A 75 19.73 -19.04 -1.87
CA ARG A 75 18.43 -19.67 -1.65
C ARG A 75 18.27 -20.08 -0.18
N ASP A 76 19.36 -20.42 0.49
CA ASP A 76 19.33 -20.95 1.87
C ASP A 76 19.12 -19.85 2.91
N ASP A 77 19.40 -18.59 2.53
CA ASP A 77 19.10 -17.41 3.34
C ASP A 77 17.61 -17.01 3.30
N ARG A 78 16.82 -17.62 2.40
CA ARG A 78 15.39 -17.33 2.27
C ARG A 78 14.59 -18.12 3.31
N PRO A 79 13.65 -17.48 4.01
CA PRO A 79 12.81 -18.16 5.00
C PRO A 79 11.82 -19.10 4.33
N LEU A 80 11.29 -20.05 5.08
CA LEU A 80 10.19 -20.90 4.62
C LEU A 80 8.84 -20.20 4.81
N PHE A 81 7.84 -20.56 4.00
CA PHE A 81 6.49 -20.01 4.11
C PHE A 81 5.85 -20.11 5.51
N PRO A 82 6.02 -21.20 6.29
CA PRO A 82 5.47 -21.24 7.64
C PRO A 82 6.03 -20.14 8.56
N GLU A 83 7.33 -19.82 8.46
CA GLU A 83 7.94 -18.72 9.22
C GLU A 83 7.39 -17.37 8.76
N LEU A 84 7.30 -17.16 7.45
CA LEU A 84 6.75 -15.94 6.86
C LEU A 84 5.29 -15.74 7.28
N LEU A 85 4.45 -16.77 7.19
CA LEU A 85 3.03 -16.72 7.53
C LEU A 85 2.83 -16.34 8.99
N ALA A 86 3.49 -17.05 9.92
CA ALA A 86 3.40 -16.76 11.34
C ALA A 86 3.76 -15.30 11.65
N SER A 87 4.81 -14.79 11.01
CA SER A 87 5.26 -13.41 11.22
C SER A 87 4.35 -12.36 10.55
N LEU A 88 3.70 -12.70 9.43
CA LEU A 88 2.72 -11.84 8.78
C LEU A 88 1.41 -11.78 9.56
N GLU A 89 0.97 -12.90 10.14
CA GLU A 89 -0.20 -12.96 11.02
C GLU A 89 0.01 -12.11 12.27
N GLU A 90 1.18 -12.24 12.92
CA GLU A 90 1.57 -11.37 14.04
C GLU A 90 1.49 -9.89 13.63
N LEU A 91 2.12 -9.53 12.51
CA LEU A 91 2.09 -8.15 12.01
C LEU A 91 0.65 -7.66 11.74
N TYR A 92 -0.21 -8.52 11.20
CA TYR A 92 -1.61 -8.19 10.93
C TYR A 92 -2.39 -7.88 12.22
N THR A 93 -2.12 -8.59 13.32
CA THR A 93 -2.75 -8.28 14.62
C THR A 93 -2.30 -6.95 15.23
N LEU A 94 -1.06 -6.51 14.92
CA LEU A 94 -0.49 -5.27 15.42
C LEU A 94 -0.94 -4.03 14.64
N ILE A 95 -1.31 -4.19 13.36
CA ILE A 95 -1.74 -3.08 12.52
C ILE A 95 -3.14 -2.63 12.92
N PRO A 96 -3.36 -1.32 13.20
CA PRO A 96 -4.69 -0.81 13.48
C PRO A 96 -5.63 -1.09 12.31
N LYS A 97 -6.75 -1.76 12.58
CA LYS A 97 -7.80 -1.98 11.57
C LYS A 97 -8.27 -0.63 11.05
N ILE A 98 -8.28 -0.46 9.73
CA ILE A 98 -8.77 0.75 9.07
C ILE A 98 -10.22 0.97 9.52
N LYS A 99 -10.45 2.03 10.28
CA LYS A 99 -11.80 2.46 10.62
C LYS A 99 -12.34 3.18 9.41
N HIS A 100 -13.24 2.53 8.67
CA HIS A 100 -14.02 3.22 7.66
C HIS A 100 -14.79 4.38 8.31
N SER A 101 -15.06 5.42 7.51
CA SER A 101 -15.91 6.53 7.91
C SER A 101 -17.21 5.99 8.52
N LYS A 102 -17.65 6.55 9.65
CA LYS A 102 -18.92 6.18 10.31
C LYS A 102 -20.15 6.69 9.54
N SER A 103 -20.10 6.69 8.21
CA SER A 103 -21.31 6.90 7.42
C SER A 103 -22.27 5.76 7.74
N GLU A 104 -23.46 6.10 8.22
CA GLU A 104 -24.50 5.11 8.47
C GLU A 104 -24.82 4.38 7.16
N PRO A 105 -24.84 3.04 7.16
CA PRO A 105 -25.28 2.29 5.99
C PRO A 105 -26.75 2.64 5.73
N THR A 106 -27.07 3.10 4.53
CA THR A 106 -28.46 3.42 4.15
C THR A 106 -29.23 2.11 3.99
N ILE A 107 -29.81 1.58 5.07
CA ILE A 107 -30.49 0.27 5.11
C ILE A 107 -31.92 0.32 4.56
N HIS A 108 -32.52 1.50 4.35
CA HIS A 108 -33.85 1.62 3.76
C HIS A 108 -33.79 2.20 2.35
N ARG A 109 -33.70 1.31 1.36
CA ARG A 109 -34.11 1.60 -0.02
C ARG A 109 -35.01 0.46 -0.50
N THR A 110 -36.22 0.43 0.04
CA THR A 110 -37.33 -0.35 -0.52
C THR A 110 -38.29 0.61 -1.17
N ASP A 111 -38.59 0.35 -2.44
CA ASP A 111 -39.52 1.07 -3.31
C ASP A 111 -40.86 1.37 -2.62
N SER A 112 -41.24 2.64 -2.61
CA SER A 112 -42.65 3.02 -2.56
C SER A 112 -42.83 4.26 -3.42
N PHE A 113 -43.41 4.05 -4.58
CA PHE A 113 -43.98 5.07 -5.45
C PHE A 113 -44.94 5.97 -4.64
N ASP A 114 -44.95 7.25 -5.00
CA ASP A 114 -45.84 8.33 -4.56
C ASP A 114 -45.81 8.76 -3.08
N LEU A 115 -45.05 9.84 -2.82
CA LEU A 115 -45.62 11.11 -2.38
C LEU A 115 -44.58 12.23 -2.47
N ASP A 116 -44.77 13.08 -3.48
CA ASP A 116 -44.19 14.43 -3.57
C ASP A 116 -44.39 15.22 -2.27
N PHE A 117 -43.34 15.42 -1.47
CA PHE A 117 -42.98 16.73 -0.89
C PHE A 117 -41.69 16.64 -0.04
N LYS A 118 -40.67 17.37 -0.50
CA LYS A 118 -39.75 18.15 0.35
C LYS A 118 -38.64 17.45 1.14
N HIS A 119 -37.76 16.67 0.50
CA HIS A 119 -36.41 16.42 1.06
C HIS A 119 -35.35 16.40 -0.04
N MET A 120 -35.02 17.57 -0.59
CA MET A 120 -33.73 17.77 -1.24
C MET A 120 -32.64 17.58 -0.18
N CYS A 121 -31.76 16.62 -0.43
CA CYS A 121 -30.60 16.29 0.41
C CYS A 121 -29.77 17.55 0.69
N ALA A 122 -29.88 18.12 1.89
CA ALA A 122 -28.91 19.11 2.34
C ALA A 122 -27.60 18.36 2.60
N SER A 123 -26.54 18.69 1.84
CA SER A 123 -25.20 18.17 2.10
C SER A 123 -24.80 18.44 3.56
N PRO A 124 -24.14 17.50 4.26
CA PRO A 124 -23.78 17.68 5.66
C PRO A 124 -22.97 18.97 5.84
N LYS A 125 -23.44 19.88 6.70
CA LYS A 125 -22.64 21.06 7.06
C LYS A 125 -21.43 20.58 7.86
N THR A 126 -20.24 20.82 7.35
CA THR A 126 -19.00 20.74 8.12
C THR A 126 -19.11 21.64 9.36
N PRO A 127 -18.58 21.24 10.53
CA PRO A 127 -18.61 22.10 11.71
C PRO A 127 -17.76 23.34 11.43
N ILE A 128 -18.39 24.52 11.36
CA ILE A 128 -17.70 25.80 11.44
C ILE A 128 -17.20 25.92 12.89
N ASN A 129 -15.89 25.77 13.07
CA ASN A 129 -15.22 26.17 14.30
C ASN A 129 -15.42 27.68 14.46
N SER A 130 -16.24 28.08 15.43
CA SER A 130 -16.57 29.46 15.75
C SER A 130 -15.40 30.16 16.44
N GLN A 131 -14.30 30.38 15.71
CA GLN A 131 -13.23 31.32 16.06
C GLN A 131 -12.65 31.95 14.80
N PHE A 132 -13.46 32.73 14.10
CA PHE A 132 -12.94 33.71 13.14
C PHE A 132 -13.78 34.98 13.23
N THR A 133 -13.35 35.89 14.09
CA THR A 133 -13.84 37.26 14.16
C THR A 133 -13.44 38.00 12.87
N PRO A 134 -14.36 38.55 12.07
CA PRO A 134 -13.99 39.50 11.04
C PRO A 134 -13.96 40.90 11.67
N ARG A 135 -12.76 41.39 11.98
CA ARG A 135 -12.54 42.84 12.17
C ARG A 135 -11.52 43.27 11.14
N PHE A 136 -11.99 43.86 10.03
CA PHE A 136 -11.36 45.04 9.42
C PHE A 136 -12.43 45.78 8.61
N PHE A 137 -12.96 46.84 9.22
CA PHE A 137 -13.57 47.96 8.51
C PHE A 137 -12.42 48.74 7.86
N PHE A 138 -12.43 48.89 6.54
CA PHE A 138 -11.69 49.99 5.90
C PHE A 138 -12.71 51.09 5.58
N THR A 139 -12.55 52.22 6.25
CA THR A 139 -13.20 53.49 5.90
C THR A 139 -12.12 54.46 5.42
N GLY A 140 -12.34 55.02 4.23
CA GLY A 140 -12.01 56.41 3.86
C GLY A 140 -10.57 56.77 3.46
N GLY A 141 -10.43 57.35 2.26
CA GLY A 141 -9.28 58.18 1.88
C GLY A 141 -9.31 58.66 0.44
N ASN A 142 -10.01 59.76 0.15
CA ASN A 142 -9.80 60.60 -1.03
C ASN A 142 -8.58 61.49 -0.79
N TYR A 143 -7.58 61.44 -1.67
CA TYR A 143 -6.80 62.56 -2.21
C TYR A 143 -6.26 62.16 -3.58
#